data_AF-Q031F1-F1
#
_entry.id   AF-Q031F1-F1
#
_cell.length_a   1.000
_cell.length_b   1.000
_cell.length_c   1.000
_cell.angle_alpha   90.00
_cell.angle_beta   90.00
_cell.angle_gamma   90.00
#
_symmetry.space_group_name_H-M   'P 1'
#
loop_
_entity.id
_entity.type
_entity.pdbx_description
1 polymer ?
#
loop_
_entity_poly.entity_id
_entity_poly.type
_entity_poly.pdbx_seq_one_letter_code
_entity_poly.pdbx_strand_id
1 'polypeptide(L)'
;MKTGFQKNNQYNSETARKFVVNSLPVQCTPSFIETQYKYVDKQRTDEITGYKLWFVQEGLNPFVVKFDKKPELPPFLSIVEFENLQGIEVRSNIYFKADSLKGVK
;
A
#
# COMPACT_ATOMS: atom_id res chain seq x y z
N MET A 1 29.46 -15.48 -13.13
CA MET A 1 28.01 -15.64 -12.93
C MET A 1 27.36 -14.28 -13.14
N LYS A 2 26.58 -14.07 -14.20
CA LYS A 2 25.78 -12.83 -14.34
C LYS A 2 24.52 -13.02 -13.50
N THR A 3 24.49 -12.46 -12.29
CA THR A 3 23.27 -12.35 -11.50
C THR A 3 22.34 -11.37 -12.21
N GLY A 4 21.46 -11.88 -13.07
CA GLY A 4 20.39 -11.09 -13.65
C GLY A 4 19.48 -10.63 -12.51
N PHE A 5 19.50 -9.33 -12.20
CA PHE A 5 18.52 -8.73 -11.32
C PHE A 5 17.14 -9.01 -11.92
N GLN A 6 16.36 -9.91 -11.32
CA GLN A 6 14.98 -10.12 -11.73
C GLN A 6 14.23 -8.82 -11.40
N LYS A 7 14.05 -7.98 -12.41
CA LYS A 7 13.13 -6.84 -12.35
C LYS A 7 11.72 -7.42 -12.30
N ASN A 8 11.25 -7.79 -11.12
CA ASN A 8 9.86 -8.11 -10.89
C ASN A 8 9.05 -6.81 -11.02
N ASN A 9 8.71 -6.45 -12.26
CA ASN A 9 7.86 -5.31 -12.59
C ASN A 9 6.38 -5.56 -12.24
N GLN A 10 6.11 -6.48 -11.32
CA GLN A 10 4.76 -6.89 -10.95
C GLN A 10 4.60 -6.88 -9.45
N TYR A 11 3.42 -6.48 -9.00
CA TYR A 11 3.00 -6.60 -7.62
C TYR A 11 2.95 -8.07 -7.21
N ASN A 12 3.59 -8.41 -6.10
CA ASN A 12 3.54 -9.75 -5.53
C ASN A 12 3.68 -9.70 -4.00
N SER A 13 3.18 -10.72 -3.31
CA SER A 13 3.16 -10.79 -1.85
C SER A 13 4.54 -11.03 -1.24
N GLU A 14 5.42 -11.76 -1.94
CA GLU A 14 6.79 -12.01 -1.48
C GLU A 14 7.60 -10.71 -1.33
N THR A 15 7.43 -9.78 -2.26
CA THR A 15 8.08 -8.47 -2.22
C THR A 15 7.56 -7.65 -1.05
N ALA A 16 6.25 -7.66 -0.77
CA ALA A 16 5.71 -6.96 0.40
C ALA A 16 6.30 -7.49 1.72
N ARG A 17 6.37 -8.82 1.87
CA ARG A 17 6.86 -9.49 3.09
C ARG A 17 8.33 -9.22 3.41
N LYS A 18 9.12 -8.74 2.45
CA LYS A 18 10.50 -8.28 2.71
C LYS A 18 10.56 -7.00 3.53
N PHE A 19 9.50 -6.19 3.49
CA PHE A 19 9.46 -4.86 4.11
C PHE A 19 8.44 -4.80 5.25
N VAL A 20 7.22 -5.30 5.02
CA VAL A 20 6.16 -5.34 6.03
C VAL A 20 6.21 -6.69 6.74
N VAL A 21 6.64 -6.68 8.00
CA VAL A 21 6.86 -7.89 8.79
C VAL A 21 5.55 -8.33 9.43
N ASN A 22 5.05 -9.52 9.10
CA ASN A 22 3.76 -10.01 9.57
C ASN A 22 3.65 -10.17 11.10
N SER A 23 4.77 -10.32 11.82
CA SER A 23 4.77 -10.47 13.28
C SER A 23 4.70 -9.14 14.03
N LEU A 24 4.77 -8.00 13.33
CA LEU A 24 4.71 -6.67 13.91
C LEU A 24 3.39 -5.99 13.53
N PRO A 25 2.75 -5.23 14.44
CA PRO A 25 1.50 -4.56 14.15
C PRO A 25 1.69 -3.46 13.09
N VAL A 26 0.69 -3.31 12.23
CA VAL A 26 0.57 -2.17 11.33
C VAL A 26 -0.57 -1.28 11.82
N GLN A 27 -0.31 0.02 11.96
CA GLN A 27 -1.31 0.99 12.43
C GLN A 27 -1.72 1.95 11.32
N CYS A 28 -3.02 2.25 11.25
CA CYS A 28 -3.58 3.26 10.36
C CYS A 28 -3.33 4.67 10.92
N THR A 29 -2.70 5.56 10.16
CA THR A 29 -2.43 6.95 10.59
C THR A 29 -3.36 8.04 10.04
N PRO A 30 -4.08 7.91 8.92
CA PRO A 30 -4.90 9.00 8.40
C PRO A 30 -6.28 9.08 9.07
N SER A 31 -6.88 10.26 9.02
CA SER A 31 -8.28 10.53 9.40
C SER A 31 -9.23 10.60 8.19
N PHE A 32 -8.73 10.34 6.98
CA PHE A 32 -9.51 10.33 5.75
C PHE A 32 -8.89 9.39 4.71
N ILE A 33 -9.69 8.96 3.73
CA ILE A 33 -9.21 8.17 2.59
C ILE A 33 -8.80 9.14 1.48
N GLU A 34 -7.57 9.03 0.98
CA GLU A 34 -7.12 9.80 -0.18
C GLU A 34 -7.67 9.17 -1.47
N THR A 35 -8.44 9.93 -2.25
CA THR A 35 -8.93 9.49 -3.57
C THR A 35 -7.90 9.80 -4.65
N GLN A 36 -7.53 8.80 -5.44
CA GLN A 36 -6.66 8.98 -6.60
C GLN A 36 -7.49 9.15 -7.87
N TYR A 37 -7.27 10.25 -8.56
CA TYR A 37 -7.94 10.56 -9.83
C TYR A 37 -7.01 10.32 -11.02
N LYS A 38 -7.59 10.03 -12.18
CA LYS A 38 -6.86 9.99 -13.44
C LYS A 38 -6.43 11.40 -13.84
N TYR A 39 -5.28 11.47 -14.50
CA TYR A 39 -4.78 12.70 -15.11
C TYR A 39 -4.66 12.48 -16.61
N VAL A 40 -5.24 13.39 -17.38
CA VAL A 40 -5.12 13.46 -18.84
C VAL A 40 -4.58 14.85 -19.17
N ASP A 41 -3.52 14.92 -19.96
CA ASP A 41 -2.85 16.19 -20.32
C ASP A 41 -2.50 17.08 -19.11
N LYS A 42 -2.04 16.44 -18.04
CA LYS A 42 -1.70 17.05 -16.73
C LYS A 42 -2.87 17.69 -15.99
N GLN A 43 -4.11 17.50 -16.44
CA GLN A 43 -5.32 17.91 -15.74
C GLN A 43 -5.98 16.73 -15.05
N ARG A 44 -6.43 16.94 -13.82
CA ARG A 44 -7.20 15.96 -13.04
C ARG A 44 -8.57 15.78 -13.68
N THR A 45 -8.97 14.55 -13.96
CA THR A 45 -10.35 14.21 -14.35
C THR A 45 -11.17 13.78 -13.12
N ASP A 46 -12.46 13.57 -13.30
CA ASP A 46 -13.33 13.04 -12.24
C ASP A 46 -13.37 11.50 -12.21
N GLU A 47 -12.57 10.84 -13.06
CA GLU A 47 -12.41 9.38 -13.06
C GLU A 47 -11.54 8.97 -11.87
N ILE A 48 -12.12 8.20 -10.95
CA ILE A 48 -11.40 7.62 -9.81
C ILE A 48 -10.62 6.39 -10.28
N THR A 49 -9.35 6.33 -9.93
CA THR A 49 -8.42 5.24 -10.30
C THR A 49 -7.97 4.40 -9.11
N GLY A 50 -8.30 4.83 -7.89
CA GLY A 50 -8.03 4.08 -6.67
C GLY A 50 -8.07 4.97 -5.43
N TYR A 51 -7.68 4.38 -4.32
CA TYR A 51 -7.70 4.99 -3.00
C TYR A 51 -6.39 4.71 -2.29
N LYS A 52 -6.01 5.57 -1.35
CA LYS A 52 -4.78 5.46 -0.58
C LYS A 52 -5.04 5.73 0.89
N LEU A 53 -4.32 4.98 1.72
CA LEU A 53 -4.22 5.21 3.16
C LEU A 53 -2.75 5.08 3.59
N TRP A 54 -2.41 5.79 4.66
CA TRP A 54 -1.08 5.78 5.27
C TRP A 54 -1.04 4.85 6.47
N PHE A 55 0.11 4.18 6.62
CA PHE A 55 0.33 3.23 7.68
C PHE A 55 1.74 3.37 8.24
N VAL A 56 1.91 2.89 9.46
CA VAL A 56 3.20 2.77 10.13
C VAL A 56 3.36 1.37 10.71
N GLN A 57 4.61 0.90 10.74
CA GLN A 57 5.04 -0.31 11.42
C GLN A 57 6.42 -0.03 12.00
N GLU A 58 6.69 -0.54 13.20
CA GLU A 58 8.02 -0.42 13.80
C GLU A 58 9.11 -0.94 12.84
N GLY A 59 10.19 -0.17 12.67
CA GLY A 59 11.30 -0.52 11.77
C GLY A 59 11.07 -0.20 10.30
N LEU A 60 9.89 0.34 9.92
CA LEU A 60 9.59 0.77 8.56
C LEU A 60 9.13 2.24 8.54
N ASN A 61 9.66 3.03 7.60
CA ASN A 61 9.17 4.39 7.38
C ASN A 61 7.66 4.39 7.06
N PRO A 62 6.92 5.45 7.41
CA PRO A 62 5.51 5.57 7.03
C PRO A 62 5.32 5.30 5.54
N PHE A 63 4.35 4.44 5.22
CA PHE A 63 4.14 3.94 3.87
C PHE A 63 2.67 4.01 3.47
N VAL A 64 2.45 4.04 2.15
CA VAL A 64 1.11 4.10 1.56
C VAL A 64 0.74 2.75 0.99
N VAL A 65 -0.49 2.33 1.24
CA VAL A 65 -1.11 1.19 0.54
C VAL A 65 -2.21 1.71 -0.38
N LYS A 66 -2.17 1.27 -1.64
CA LYS A 66 -3.21 1.54 -2.64
C LYS A 66 -4.29 0.48 -2.62
N PHE A 67 -5.53 0.91 -2.86
CA PHE A 67 -6.70 0.05 -2.99
C PHE A 67 -7.46 0.41 -4.27
N ASP A 68 -7.88 -0.60 -5.02
CA ASP A 68 -8.68 -0.39 -6.25
C ASP A 68 -10.13 -0.01 -5.91
N LYS A 69 -10.66 -0.56 -4.80
CA LYS A 69 -11.97 -0.24 -4.24
C LYS A 69 -11.82 0.64 -3.00
N LYS A 70 -12.84 1.45 -2.69
CA LYS A 70 -12.82 2.31 -1.51
C LYS A 70 -12.82 1.44 -0.25
N PRO A 71 -11.76 1.45 0.58
CA PRO A 71 -11.75 0.70 1.82
C PRO A 71 -12.63 1.38 2.87
N GLU A 72 -12.95 0.67 3.94
CA GLU A 72 -13.45 1.32 5.16
C GLU A 72 -12.29 2.05 5.86
N LEU A 73 -12.55 3.24 6.39
CA LEU A 73 -11.55 3.99 7.13
C LEU A 73 -11.44 3.42 8.55
N PRO A 74 -10.28 2.87 8.95
CA PRO A 74 -10.06 2.43 10.32
C PRO A 74 -9.99 3.62 11.28
N PRO A 75 -10.28 3.42 12.57
CA PRO A 75 -9.99 4.42 13.59
C PRO A 75 -8.51 4.82 13.58
N PHE A 76 -8.23 6.07 13.96
CA PHE A 76 -6.86 6.57 14.07
C PHE A 76 -6.03 5.70 15.02
N LEU A 77 -4.86 5.27 14.56
CA LEU A 77 -3.92 4.36 15.22
C LEU A 77 -4.43 2.95 15.53
N SER A 78 -5.57 2.55 14.96
CA SER A 78 -6.02 1.15 15.07
C SER A 78 -5.07 0.22 14.33
N ILE A 79 -4.87 -0.98 14.88
CA ILE A 79 -4.12 -2.05 14.23
C ILE A 79 -4.97 -2.64 13.11
N VAL A 80 -4.35 -2.90 11.97
CA VAL A 80 -5.02 -3.43 10.77
C VAL A 80 -4.29 -4.65 10.21
N GLU A 81 -5.05 -5.49 9.52
CA GLU A 81 -4.54 -6.54 8.65
C GLU A 81 -4.98 -6.27 7.21
N PHE A 82 -4.06 -6.49 6.26
CA PHE A 82 -4.34 -6.35 4.84
C PHE A 82 -4.75 -7.69 4.22
N GLU A 83 -5.74 -7.66 3.34
CA GLU A 83 -6.04 -8.77 2.46
C GLU A 83 -5.16 -8.67 1.20
N ASN A 84 -4.40 -9.73 0.93
CA ASN A 84 -3.53 -9.85 -0.24
C ASN A 84 -2.59 -8.62 -0.42
N LEU A 85 -1.83 -8.27 0.63
CA LEU A 85 -0.80 -7.22 0.53
C LEU A 85 0.27 -7.63 -0.48
N GLN A 86 0.52 -6.75 -1.44
CA GLN A 86 1.52 -6.94 -2.49
C GLN A 86 2.43 -5.72 -2.59
N GLY A 87 3.70 -5.98 -2.93
CA GLY A 87 4.73 -4.96 -3.10
C GLY A 87 5.32 -5.00 -4.52
N ILE A 88 5.80 -3.85 -4.99
CA ILE A 88 6.60 -3.74 -6.21
C ILE A 88 7.74 -2.72 -5.99
N GLU A 89 8.94 -3.09 -6.43
CA GLU A 89 10.10 -2.20 -6.40
C GLU A 89 10.24 -1.47 -7.75
N VAL A 90 10.20 -0.13 -7.72
CA VAL A 90 10.39 0.71 -8.91
C VAL A 90 11.41 1.78 -8.59
N ARG A 91 12.55 1.76 -9.30
CA ARG A 91 13.65 2.75 -9.15
C ARG A 91 14.02 2.97 -7.67
N SER A 92 14.31 1.87 -6.97
CA SER A 92 14.67 1.85 -5.53
C SER A 92 13.59 2.32 -4.56
N ASN A 93 12.36 2.57 -5.01
CA ASN A 93 11.21 2.82 -4.15
C ASN A 93 10.35 1.56 -4.08
N ILE A 94 9.73 1.32 -2.92
CA ILE A 94 8.74 0.27 -2.71
C ILE A 94 7.34 0.87 -2.74
N TYR A 95 6.43 0.22 -3.46
CA TYR A 95 5.01 0.59 -3.50
C TYR A 95 4.16 -0.60 -3.09
N PHE A 96 3.11 -0.33 -2.31
CA PHE A 96 2.22 -1.35 -1.81
C PHE A 96 0.81 -1.20 -2.36
N LYS A 97 0.15 -2.34 -2.57
CA LYS A 97 -1.30 -2.40 -2.81
C LYS A 97 -1.91 -3.57 -2.03
N ALA A 98 -3.18 -3.47 -1.72
CA ALA A 98 -3.95 -4.54 -1.10
C ALA A 98 -5.38 -4.53 -1.65
N ASP A 99 -6.06 -5.67 -1.54
CA ASP A 99 -7.44 -5.81 -2.02
C ASP A 99 -8.42 -5.17 -1.04
N SER A 100 -8.16 -5.35 0.26
CA SER A 100 -8.93 -4.77 1.35
C SER A 100 -8.08 -4.68 2.64
N LEU A 101 -8.68 -4.15 3.70
CA LEU A 101 -8.10 -4.15 5.05
C LEU A 101 -9.21 -4.37 6.07
N LYS A 102 -8.86 -4.91 7.24
CA LYS A 102 -9.75 -5.06 8.39
C LYS A 102 -9.05 -4.60 9.66
N GLY A 103 -9.81 -4.04 10.60
CA GLY A 103 -9.31 -3.74 11.94
C GLY A 103 -9.12 -5.01 12.77
N VAL A 104 -8.04 -5.06 13.53
CA VAL A 104 -7.81 -6.07 14.57
C VAL A 104 -8.40 -5.54 15.88
N LYS A 105 -9.20 -6.36 16.56
CA LYS A 105 -9.76 -6.05 17.88
C LYS A 105 -8.81 -6.47 18.99
#